data_AF-A0A1R0KT61-F1
#
_entry.id   AF-A0A1R0KT61-F1
#
_cell.length_a   1.000
_cell.length_b   1.000
_cell.length_c   1.000
_cell.angle_alpha   90.00
_cell.angle_beta   90.00
_cell.angle_gamma   90.00
#
_symmetry.space_group_name_H-M   'P 1'
#
loop_
_entity.id
_entity.type
_entity.pdbx_description
1 polymer ?
#
loop_
_entity_poly.entity_id
_entity_poly.type
_entity_poly.pdbx_seq_one_letter_code
_entity_poly.pdbx_strand_id
1 'polypeptide(L)'
;MQIAVDRYVRALEVSQRLIALHPRTAGGSGNHAALAPAIALSTIGAFEGFCEEFLANLLLLNGHGYAHVAKAVGKMNNPTPRQFATALTAEVPKVKTSAGNGYSLQVWNIPGVNQRPATETIGWSDILTRADGWMEVRHCLSHGLVSGWRSEVWPAPLKGTGAVAARDVLRAKAGGKHSMGLTGALSCARLYYYPAQHLANLVAGFVGQQLSWDSAPDYALKKAD
;
A
#
# COMPACT_ATOMS: atom_id res chain seq x y z
N MET A 1 3.45 -1.85 20.84
CA MET A 1 3.30 -1.46 19.43
C MET A 1 4.26 -2.20 18.51
N GLN A 2 5.50 -2.51 18.95
CA GLN A 2 6.48 -3.30 18.17
C GLN A 2 5.91 -4.62 17.62
N ILE A 3 5.11 -5.37 18.40
CA ILE A 3 4.52 -6.64 17.93
C ILE A 3 3.71 -6.51 16.63
N ALA A 4 3.02 -5.38 16.43
CA ALA A 4 2.29 -5.10 15.20
C ALA A 4 3.25 -4.89 14.03
N VAL A 5 4.39 -4.22 14.27
CA VAL A 5 5.46 -4.04 13.27
C VAL A 5 6.07 -5.39 12.90
N ASP A 6 6.43 -6.22 13.89
CA ASP A 6 7.05 -7.53 13.65
C ASP A 6 6.14 -8.44 12.79
N ARG A 7 4.84 -8.46 13.10
CA ARG A 7 3.84 -9.23 12.35
C ARG A 7 3.61 -8.66 10.95
N TYR A 8 3.60 -7.34 10.80
CA TYR A 8 3.46 -6.71 9.50
C TYR A 8 4.66 -7.03 8.60
N VAL A 9 5.87 -6.83 9.11
CA VAL A 9 7.12 -7.15 8.41
C VAL A 9 7.15 -8.63 8.01
N ARG A 10 6.75 -9.54 8.91
CA ARG A 10 6.62 -10.97 8.59
C ARG A 10 5.59 -11.25 7.50
N ALA A 11 4.44 -10.58 7.51
CA ALA A 11 3.42 -10.74 6.48
C ALA A 11 3.91 -10.25 5.11
N LEU A 12 4.70 -9.16 5.08
CA LEU A 12 5.31 -8.62 3.87
C LEU A 12 6.42 -9.52 3.27
N GLU A 13 6.88 -10.56 3.99
CA GLU A 13 7.80 -11.55 3.45
C GLU A 13 7.20 -12.27 2.22
N VAL A 14 5.88 -12.47 2.21
CA VAL A 14 5.16 -13.12 1.10
C VAL A 14 5.31 -12.31 -0.19
N SER A 15 4.98 -11.02 -0.16
CA SER A 15 5.11 -10.13 -1.32
C SER A 15 6.57 -10.01 -1.77
N GLN A 16 7.52 -9.92 -0.84
CA GLN A 16 8.95 -9.89 -1.18
C GLN A 16 9.41 -11.18 -1.89
N ARG A 17 8.99 -12.36 -1.42
CA ARG A 17 9.32 -13.63 -2.07
C ARG A 17 8.67 -13.76 -3.44
N LEU A 18 7.43 -13.31 -3.61
CA LEU A 18 6.76 -13.27 -4.92
C LEU A 18 7.49 -12.37 -5.92
N ILE A 19 8.02 -11.22 -5.46
CA ILE A 19 8.87 -10.35 -6.27
C ILE A 19 10.14 -11.07 -6.70
N ALA A 20 10.78 -11.83 -5.80
CA ALA A 20 12.00 -12.59 -6.09
C ALA A 20 11.78 -13.71 -7.11
N LEU A 21 10.57 -14.27 -7.19
CA LEU A 21 10.18 -15.28 -8.19
C LEU A 21 9.94 -14.69 -9.59
N HIS A 22 9.75 -13.37 -9.72
CA HIS A 22 9.48 -12.77 -11.02
C HIS A 22 10.78 -12.61 -11.83
N PRO A 23 10.88 -13.16 -13.06
CA PRO A 23 12.01 -12.91 -13.94
C PRO A 23 11.98 -11.44 -14.34
N ARG A 24 12.83 -10.59 -13.74
CA ARG A 24 12.89 -9.14 -13.99
C ARG A 24 13.47 -8.80 -15.38
N THR A 25 13.26 -9.66 -16.37
CA THR A 25 13.75 -9.53 -17.74
C THR A 25 12.80 -8.70 -18.58
N ALA A 26 13.34 -8.02 -19.59
CA ALA A 26 12.51 -7.32 -20.58
C ALA A 26 11.71 -8.33 -21.42
N GLY A 27 10.44 -8.01 -21.72
CA GLY A 27 9.55 -8.85 -22.52
C GLY A 27 8.30 -9.30 -21.78
N GLY A 28 7.59 -10.27 -22.35
CA GLY A 28 6.43 -10.90 -21.71
C GLY A 28 6.87 -11.85 -20.61
N SER A 29 6.28 -11.74 -19.42
CA SER A 29 6.61 -12.59 -18.26
C SER A 29 5.88 -13.95 -18.26
N GLY A 30 5.05 -14.22 -19.27
CA GLY A 30 4.25 -15.44 -19.36
C GLY A 30 3.40 -15.64 -18.10
N ASN A 31 3.47 -16.83 -17.51
CA ASN A 31 2.73 -17.15 -16.28
C ASN A 31 3.19 -16.33 -15.06
N HIS A 32 4.43 -15.80 -15.05
CA HIS A 32 4.93 -14.97 -13.95
C HIS A 32 4.22 -13.61 -13.87
N ALA A 33 3.48 -13.21 -14.90
CA ALA A 33 2.63 -12.01 -14.87
C ALA A 33 1.60 -12.06 -13.73
N ALA A 34 1.16 -13.26 -13.34
CA ALA A 34 0.24 -13.47 -12.22
C ALA A 34 0.83 -13.11 -10.85
N LEU A 35 2.17 -12.99 -10.73
CA LEU A 35 2.82 -12.57 -9.49
C LEU A 35 2.49 -11.12 -9.14
N ALA A 36 2.32 -10.23 -10.12
CA ALA A 36 2.04 -8.81 -9.86
C ALA A 36 0.76 -8.57 -9.03
N PRO A 37 -0.42 -9.13 -9.41
CA PRO A 37 -1.60 -9.01 -8.57
C PRO A 37 -1.47 -9.75 -7.22
N ALA A 38 -0.76 -10.88 -7.16
CA ALA A 38 -0.50 -11.57 -5.89
C ALA A 38 0.33 -10.72 -4.93
N ILE A 39 1.34 -10.00 -5.44
CA ILE A 39 2.14 -9.04 -4.65
C ILE A 39 1.26 -7.91 -4.13
N ALA A 40 0.42 -7.31 -4.98
CA ALA A 40 -0.49 -6.24 -4.57
C ALA A 40 -1.48 -6.70 -3.49
N LEU A 41 -2.15 -7.84 -3.69
CA LEU A 41 -3.11 -8.40 -2.73
C LEU A 41 -2.47 -8.75 -1.39
N SER A 42 -1.30 -9.42 -1.41
CA SER A 42 -0.58 -9.78 -0.18
C SER A 42 -0.08 -8.56 0.58
N THR A 43 0.39 -7.53 -0.12
CA THR A 43 0.86 -6.28 0.53
C THR A 43 -0.31 -5.54 1.17
N ILE A 44 -1.41 -5.36 0.44
CA ILE A 44 -2.58 -4.63 0.94
C ILE A 44 -3.20 -5.40 2.12
N GLY A 45 -3.37 -6.72 1.99
CA GLY A 45 -3.86 -7.55 3.10
C GLY A 45 -2.98 -7.50 4.35
N ALA A 46 -1.65 -7.49 4.18
CA ALA A 46 -0.72 -7.30 5.30
C ALA A 46 -0.90 -5.93 5.98
N PHE A 47 -1.11 -4.87 5.19
CA PHE A 47 -1.35 -3.52 5.71
C PHE A 47 -2.69 -3.43 6.46
N GLU A 48 -3.75 -4.07 5.96
CA GLU A 48 -5.06 -4.11 6.63
C GLU A 48 -4.91 -4.66 8.07
N GLY A 49 -4.28 -5.82 8.21
CA GLY A 49 -4.00 -6.42 9.53
C GLY A 49 -3.08 -5.55 10.41
N PHE A 50 -2.08 -4.90 9.81
CA PHE A 50 -1.21 -3.96 10.53
C PHE A 50 -1.99 -2.79 11.11
N CYS A 51 -2.88 -2.15 10.34
CA CYS A 51 -3.68 -1.02 10.83
C CYS A 51 -4.55 -1.40 12.02
N GLU A 52 -5.21 -2.55 11.95
CA GLU A 52 -6.05 -3.06 13.04
C GLU A 52 -5.23 -3.29 14.31
N GLU A 53 -4.15 -4.05 14.21
CA GLU A 53 -3.34 -4.43 15.37
C GLU A 53 -2.56 -3.24 15.95
N PHE A 54 -2.02 -2.37 15.09
CA PHE A 54 -1.29 -1.19 15.54
C PHE A 54 -2.21 -0.19 16.25
N LEU A 55 -3.39 0.08 15.69
CA LEU A 55 -4.37 0.96 16.33
C LEU A 55 -4.88 0.36 17.63
N ALA A 56 -5.14 -0.95 17.68
CA ALA A 56 -5.55 -1.63 18.91
C ALA A 56 -4.50 -1.46 20.02
N ASN A 57 -3.22 -1.69 19.70
CA ASN A 57 -2.12 -1.53 20.64
C ASN A 57 -1.96 -0.08 21.12
N LEU A 58 -2.12 0.90 20.22
CA LEU A 58 -2.08 2.33 20.57
C LEU A 58 -3.22 2.69 21.54
N LEU A 59 -4.44 2.25 21.25
CA LEU A 59 -5.61 2.53 22.08
C LEU A 59 -5.48 1.92 23.47
N LEU A 60 -5.01 0.67 23.56
CA LEU A 60 -4.75 0.01 24.84
C LEU A 60 -3.65 0.74 25.63
N LEU A 61 -2.58 1.18 24.95
CA LEU A 61 -1.52 1.96 25.58
C LEU A 61 -2.04 3.28 26.16
N ASN A 62 -2.98 3.93 25.48
CA ASN A 62 -3.64 5.16 25.94
C ASN A 62 -4.72 4.89 27.02
N GLY A 63 -4.89 3.65 27.48
CA GLY A 63 -5.82 3.30 28.56
C GLY A 63 -7.27 3.10 28.12
N HIS A 64 -7.55 3.01 26.81
CA HIS A 64 -8.90 2.73 26.33
C HIS A 64 -9.30 1.28 26.62
N GLY A 65 -10.55 1.08 27.06
CA GLY A 65 -11.11 -0.25 27.28
C GLY A 65 -11.45 -0.99 25.98
N TYR A 66 -11.57 -2.32 26.06
CA TYR A 66 -11.80 -3.20 24.89
C TYR A 66 -13.01 -2.84 24.03
N ALA A 67 -14.10 -2.32 24.63
CA ALA A 67 -15.27 -1.89 23.86
C ALA A 67 -14.94 -0.71 22.92
N HIS A 68 -14.11 0.23 23.38
CA HIS A 68 -13.64 1.33 22.55
C HIS A 68 -12.69 0.84 21.46
N VAL A 69 -11.76 -0.05 21.81
CA VAL A 69 -10.84 -0.68 20.86
C VAL A 69 -11.61 -1.39 19.74
N ALA A 70 -12.57 -2.24 20.09
CA ALA A 70 -13.39 -2.97 19.12
C ALA A 70 -14.17 -2.02 18.20
N LYS A 71 -14.71 -0.92 18.73
CA LYS A 71 -15.43 0.09 17.94
C LYS A 71 -14.50 0.84 16.97
N ALA A 72 -13.28 1.17 17.38
CA ALA A 72 -12.33 1.88 16.55
C ALA A 72 -11.74 0.96 15.47
N VAL A 73 -11.29 -0.23 15.86
CA VAL A 73 -10.72 -1.24 14.95
C VAL A 73 -11.77 -1.78 13.99
N GLY A 74 -13.00 -2.03 14.43
CA GLY A 74 -14.09 -2.51 13.55
C GLY A 74 -14.51 -1.53 12.46
N LYS A 75 -14.00 -0.28 12.47
CA LYS A 75 -14.17 0.69 11.39
C LYS A 75 -13.04 0.62 10.35
N MET A 76 -11.98 -0.13 10.60
CA MET A 76 -10.85 -0.35 9.69
C MET A 76 -11.18 -1.42 8.63
N ASN A 77 -12.27 -1.23 7.90
CA ASN A 77 -12.61 -2.13 6.80
C ASN A 77 -11.88 -1.68 5.52
N ASN A 78 -10.89 -2.47 5.10
CA ASN A 78 -10.01 -2.19 3.96
C ASN A 78 -9.33 -0.80 4.04
N PRO A 79 -8.58 -0.49 5.12
CA PRO A 79 -7.96 0.83 5.29
C PRO A 79 -6.92 1.11 4.20
N THR A 80 -6.86 2.37 3.79
CA THR A 80 -5.73 2.95 3.04
C THR A 80 -4.81 3.72 3.99
N PRO A 81 -3.57 4.05 3.58
CA PRO A 81 -2.69 4.95 4.34
C PRO A 81 -3.37 6.26 4.75
N ARG A 82 -4.31 6.78 3.95
CA ARG A 82 -5.08 7.98 4.29
C ARG A 82 -5.99 7.71 5.49
N GLN A 83 -6.78 6.64 5.44
CA GLN A 83 -7.69 6.26 6.52
C GLN A 83 -6.94 5.93 7.81
N PHE A 84 -5.78 5.27 7.69
CA PHE A 84 -4.91 5.01 8.83
C PHE A 84 -4.38 6.31 9.45
N ALA A 85 -3.86 7.24 8.65
CA ALA A 85 -3.42 8.55 9.14
C ALA A 85 -4.55 9.33 9.83
N THR A 86 -5.77 9.28 9.29
CA THR A 86 -6.97 9.87 9.92
C THR A 86 -7.27 9.24 11.28
N ALA A 87 -7.25 7.91 11.38
CA ALA A 87 -7.49 7.24 12.67
C ALA A 87 -6.41 7.54 13.70
N LEU A 88 -5.14 7.51 13.30
CA LEU A 88 -4.02 7.88 14.18
C LEU A 88 -4.10 9.34 14.63
N THR A 89 -4.59 10.24 13.77
CA THR A 89 -4.81 11.65 14.13
C THR A 89 -5.90 11.82 15.17
N ALA A 90 -6.94 10.98 15.15
CA ALA A 90 -8.00 11.02 16.16
C ALA A 90 -7.46 10.69 17.56
N GLU A 91 -6.52 9.74 17.64
CA GLU A 91 -5.92 9.31 18.92
C GLU A 91 -4.69 10.13 19.32
N VAL A 92 -3.91 10.60 18.35
CA VAL A 92 -2.69 11.38 18.56
C VAL A 92 -2.74 12.63 17.65
N PRO A 93 -3.38 13.73 18.09
CA PRO A 93 -3.62 14.91 17.25
C PRO A 93 -2.37 15.54 16.62
N LYS A 94 -1.19 15.37 17.24
CA LYS A 94 0.11 15.82 16.72
C LYS A 94 0.49 15.16 15.38
N VAL A 95 -0.10 14.01 15.05
CA VAL A 95 0.08 13.36 13.75
C VAL A 95 -0.41 14.27 12.62
N LYS A 96 -1.47 15.05 12.82
CA LYS A 96 -2.07 15.91 11.78
C LYS A 96 -1.07 16.85 11.12
N THR A 97 -0.20 17.47 11.92
CA THR A 97 0.78 18.46 11.46
C THR A 97 2.10 17.83 11.03
N SER A 98 2.33 16.57 11.38
CA SER A 98 3.62 15.89 11.19
C SER A 98 3.58 14.85 10.07
N ALA A 99 2.41 14.25 9.81
CA ALA A 99 2.22 13.30 8.73
C ALA A 99 2.52 13.97 7.37
N GLY A 100 3.42 13.37 6.60
CA GLY A 100 3.83 13.90 5.30
C GLY A 100 4.81 15.07 5.31
N ASN A 101 5.15 15.67 6.45
CA ASN A 101 6.04 16.83 6.48
C ASN A 101 7.47 16.43 6.04
N GLY A 102 7.97 17.09 4.98
CA GLY A 102 9.25 16.77 4.36
C GLY A 102 9.33 15.35 3.76
N TYR A 103 8.20 14.64 3.69
CA TYR A 103 8.17 13.24 3.32
C TYR A 103 7.95 13.07 1.81
N SER A 104 8.81 12.28 1.19
CA SER A 104 8.67 11.89 -0.20
C SER A 104 9.05 10.42 -0.38
N LEU A 105 8.52 9.81 -1.43
CA LEU A 105 8.75 8.40 -1.72
C LEU A 105 9.12 8.22 -3.19
N GLN A 106 10.20 7.50 -3.43
CA GLN A 106 10.53 7.04 -4.78
C GLN A 106 9.67 5.84 -5.16
N VAL A 107 9.05 5.88 -6.33
CA VAL A 107 8.20 4.82 -6.91
C VAL A 107 8.46 4.69 -8.41
N TRP A 108 7.93 3.65 -9.06
CA TRP A 108 7.78 3.69 -10.52
C TRP A 108 6.63 4.63 -10.89
N ASN A 109 6.84 5.41 -11.95
CA ASN A 109 5.79 6.21 -12.54
C ASN A 109 4.68 5.34 -13.13
N ILE A 110 3.54 5.97 -13.43
CA ILE A 110 2.42 5.34 -14.13
C ILE A 110 2.61 5.64 -15.63
N PRO A 111 3.18 4.70 -16.41
CA PRO A 111 3.52 4.99 -17.80
C PRO A 111 2.26 5.06 -18.65
N GLY A 112 2.23 6.04 -19.56
CA GLY A 112 1.24 6.12 -20.63
C GLY A 112 1.40 5.01 -21.68
N VAL A 113 0.54 5.04 -22.69
CA VAL A 113 0.60 4.10 -23.81
C VAL A 113 1.96 4.24 -24.51
N ASN A 114 2.63 3.12 -24.76
CA ASN A 114 3.97 3.02 -25.38
C ASN A 114 5.12 3.70 -24.62
N GLN A 115 4.89 4.19 -23.40
CA GLN A 115 5.95 4.76 -22.57
C GLN A 115 6.68 3.66 -21.79
N ARG A 116 7.99 3.88 -21.61
CA ARG A 116 8.82 3.07 -20.73
C ARG A 116 8.64 3.54 -19.28
N PRO A 117 8.58 2.62 -18.31
CA PRO A 117 8.53 3.00 -16.90
C PRO A 117 9.85 3.67 -16.50
N ALA A 118 9.74 4.70 -15.65
CA ALA A 118 10.84 5.43 -15.04
C ALA A 118 10.54 5.61 -13.54
N THR A 119 11.58 5.76 -12.73
CA THR A 119 11.40 6.08 -11.31
C THR A 119 11.09 7.56 -11.14
N GLU A 120 10.18 7.89 -10.24
CA GLU A 120 9.87 9.26 -9.84
C GLU A 120 9.79 9.38 -8.32
N THR A 121 9.92 10.60 -7.81
CA THR A 121 9.74 10.91 -6.39
C THR A 121 8.42 11.66 -6.24
N ILE A 122 7.52 11.14 -5.41
CA ILE A 122 6.20 11.70 -5.18
C ILE A 122 6.04 12.18 -3.74
N GLY A 123 5.24 13.24 -3.55
CA GLY A 123 4.95 13.80 -2.23
C GLY A 123 3.83 13.06 -1.50
N TRP A 124 3.62 13.40 -0.23
CA TRP A 124 2.62 12.77 0.64
C TRP A 124 1.21 12.72 0.05
N SER A 125 0.73 13.81 -0.56
CA SER A 125 -0.62 13.84 -1.16
C SER A 125 -0.79 12.79 -2.28
N ASP A 126 0.21 12.67 -3.16
CA ASP A 126 0.20 11.70 -4.26
C ASP A 126 0.33 10.28 -3.74
N ILE A 127 1.12 10.06 -2.69
CA ILE A 127 1.24 8.76 -2.03
C ILE A 127 -0.14 8.29 -1.54
N LEU A 128 -0.86 9.14 -0.82
CA LEU A 128 -2.19 8.81 -0.32
C LEU A 128 -3.18 8.55 -1.46
N THR A 129 -3.19 9.42 -2.48
CA THR A 129 -4.10 9.31 -3.63
C THR A 129 -3.83 8.02 -4.42
N ARG A 130 -2.57 7.69 -4.68
CA ARG A 130 -2.22 6.44 -5.39
C ARG A 130 -2.53 5.21 -4.53
N ALA A 131 -2.34 5.27 -3.22
CA ALA A 131 -2.73 4.16 -2.35
C ALA A 131 -4.26 3.93 -2.39
N ASP A 132 -5.06 4.99 -2.43
CA ASP A 132 -6.52 4.87 -2.62
C ASP A 132 -6.87 4.18 -3.95
N GLY A 133 -6.17 4.50 -5.04
CA GLY A 133 -6.34 3.80 -6.33
C GLY A 133 -5.97 2.32 -6.28
N TRP A 134 -4.93 1.96 -5.52
CA TRP A 134 -4.54 0.56 -5.32
C TRP A 134 -5.53 -0.23 -4.47
N MET A 135 -6.26 0.42 -3.56
CA MET A 135 -7.38 -0.20 -2.86
C MET A 135 -8.51 -0.57 -3.82
N GLU A 136 -8.82 0.29 -4.80
CA GLU A 136 -9.78 -0.04 -5.85
C GLU A 136 -9.28 -1.18 -6.77
N VAL A 137 -7.96 -1.26 -7.01
CA VAL A 137 -7.35 -2.41 -7.68
C VAL A 137 -7.60 -3.71 -6.89
N ARG A 138 -7.31 -3.71 -5.59
CA ARG A 138 -7.55 -4.86 -4.70
C ARG A 138 -9.02 -5.25 -4.67
N HIS A 139 -9.93 -4.28 -4.64
CA HIS A 139 -11.37 -4.53 -4.75
C HIS A 139 -11.71 -5.27 -6.05
N CYS A 140 -11.29 -4.75 -7.21
CA CYS A 140 -11.58 -5.37 -8.51
C CYS A 140 -11.03 -6.80 -8.62
N LEU A 141 -9.81 -7.04 -8.12
CA LEU A 141 -9.20 -8.37 -8.11
C LEU A 141 -9.93 -9.34 -7.19
N SER A 142 -10.30 -8.90 -5.99
CA SER A 142 -10.94 -9.75 -4.97
C SER A 142 -12.33 -10.22 -5.40
N HIS A 143 -13.03 -9.41 -6.21
CA HIS A 143 -14.33 -9.76 -6.78
C HIS A 143 -14.25 -10.45 -8.14
N GLY A 144 -13.05 -10.73 -8.65
CA GLY A 144 -12.87 -11.39 -9.95
C GLY A 144 -13.36 -10.55 -11.15
N LEU A 145 -13.42 -9.22 -11.01
CA LEU A 145 -13.86 -8.33 -12.09
C LEU A 145 -12.84 -8.26 -13.22
N VAL A 146 -11.56 -8.50 -12.90
CA VAL A 146 -10.42 -8.57 -13.82
C VAL A 146 -9.38 -9.55 -13.29
N SER A 147 -8.56 -10.10 -14.18
CA SER A 147 -7.39 -10.91 -13.79
C SER A 147 -6.22 -10.06 -13.29
N GLY A 148 -6.11 -8.82 -13.77
CA GLY A 148 -5.11 -7.85 -13.36
C GLY A 148 -3.85 -7.84 -14.21
N TRP A 149 -3.38 -9.02 -14.64
CA TRP A 149 -2.12 -9.14 -15.39
C TRP A 149 -2.29 -9.00 -16.92
N ARG A 150 -3.51 -9.09 -17.44
CA ARG A 150 -3.82 -8.93 -18.87
C ARG A 150 -4.18 -7.47 -19.18
N SER A 151 -4.21 -7.16 -20.47
CA SER A 151 -4.75 -5.88 -20.95
C SER A 151 -6.27 -5.96 -20.90
N GLU A 152 -6.86 -5.32 -19.88
CA GLU A 152 -8.28 -5.45 -19.52
C GLU A 152 -8.94 -4.08 -19.37
N VAL A 153 -10.26 -4.03 -19.51
CA VAL A 153 -11.02 -2.83 -19.16
C VAL A 153 -11.31 -2.92 -17.66
N TRP A 154 -10.87 -1.90 -16.91
CA TRP A 154 -11.06 -1.85 -15.47
C TRP A 154 -12.36 -1.09 -15.16
N PRO A 155 -13.17 -1.58 -14.20
CA PRO A 155 -14.39 -0.90 -13.78
C PRO A 155 -14.15 0.53 -13.29
N ALA A 156 -15.20 1.35 -13.39
CA ALA A 156 -15.24 2.66 -12.74
C ALA A 156 -15.24 2.49 -11.20
N PRO A 157 -14.78 3.50 -10.44
CA PRO A 157 -14.74 3.41 -8.98
C PRO A 157 -16.15 3.34 -8.39
N LEU A 158 -16.31 2.58 -7.31
CA LEU A 158 -17.62 2.38 -6.67
C LEU A 158 -18.21 3.67 -6.06
N LYS A 159 -17.36 4.60 -5.61
CA LYS A 159 -17.77 5.81 -4.89
C LYS A 159 -18.14 6.99 -5.81
N GLY A 160 -18.38 6.74 -7.09
CA GLY A 160 -18.83 7.75 -8.05
C GLY A 160 -17.69 8.50 -8.77
N THR A 161 -18.06 9.49 -9.58
CA THR A 161 -17.20 10.13 -10.61
C THR A 161 -16.00 10.93 -10.10
N GLY A 162 -15.91 11.22 -8.81
CA GLY A 162 -14.78 11.93 -8.18
C GLY A 162 -13.83 11.06 -7.36
N ALA A 163 -14.09 9.75 -7.27
CA ALA A 163 -13.23 8.83 -6.56
C ALA A 163 -12.01 8.43 -7.40
N VAL A 164 -10.88 8.16 -6.76
CA VAL A 164 -9.70 7.61 -7.43
C VAL A 164 -10.07 6.24 -8.00
N ALA A 165 -9.80 6.01 -9.28
CA ALA A 165 -10.12 4.78 -9.96
C ALA A 165 -8.92 3.82 -10.00
N ALA A 166 -9.18 2.52 -10.11
CA ALA A 166 -8.13 1.52 -10.29
C ALA A 166 -7.22 1.83 -11.49
N ARG A 167 -7.81 2.33 -12.60
CA ARG A 167 -7.07 2.71 -13.81
C ARG A 167 -6.03 3.82 -13.58
N ASP A 168 -6.22 4.66 -12.56
CA ASP A 168 -5.36 5.83 -12.32
C ASP A 168 -3.98 5.43 -11.76
N VAL A 169 -3.81 4.18 -11.34
CA VAL A 169 -2.53 3.64 -10.83
C VAL A 169 -1.97 2.50 -11.67
N LEU A 170 -2.64 2.17 -12.77
CA LEU A 170 -2.28 1.07 -13.65
C LEU A 170 -1.68 1.56 -14.95
N ARG A 171 -0.86 0.72 -15.58
CA ARG A 171 -0.27 1.04 -16.88
C ARG A 171 -1.34 1.07 -17.96
N ALA A 172 -1.43 2.19 -18.67
CA ALA A 172 -2.30 2.35 -19.81
C ALA A 172 -1.89 1.45 -20.99
N LYS A 173 -2.88 0.91 -21.70
CA LYS A 173 -2.78 0.09 -22.89
C LYS A 173 -3.69 0.64 -23.98
N ALA A 174 -3.47 0.21 -25.22
CA ALA A 174 -4.30 0.59 -26.35
C ALA A 174 -5.78 0.23 -26.11
N GLY A 175 -6.69 1.05 -26.63
CA GLY A 175 -8.13 0.82 -26.54
C GLY A 175 -8.73 1.05 -25.15
N GLY A 176 -8.17 1.97 -24.36
CA GLY A 176 -8.69 2.31 -23.01
C GLY A 176 -8.47 1.23 -21.95
N LYS A 177 -7.67 0.22 -22.26
CA LYS A 177 -7.36 -0.90 -21.37
C LYS A 177 -6.20 -0.56 -20.44
N HIS A 178 -6.10 -1.30 -19.34
CA HIS A 178 -5.02 -1.17 -18.38
C HIS A 178 -4.55 -2.55 -17.94
N SER A 179 -3.30 -2.64 -17.50
CA SER A 179 -2.72 -3.89 -16.99
C SER A 179 -1.77 -3.61 -15.85
N MET A 180 -1.67 -4.55 -14.93
CA MET A 180 -0.66 -4.57 -13.89
C MET A 180 0.59 -5.29 -14.37
N GLY A 181 1.75 -4.68 -14.11
CA GLY A 181 3.05 -5.34 -14.24
C GLY A 181 3.82 -5.26 -12.92
N LEU A 182 4.97 -5.94 -12.87
CA LEU A 182 5.82 -5.95 -11.67
C LEU A 182 6.17 -4.54 -11.18
N THR A 183 6.43 -3.59 -12.08
CA THR A 183 6.74 -2.20 -11.70
C THR A 183 5.60 -1.54 -10.93
N GLY A 184 4.36 -1.78 -11.36
CA GLY A 184 3.17 -1.29 -10.65
C GLY A 184 3.03 -1.97 -9.29
N ALA A 185 3.17 -3.30 -9.24
CA ALA A 185 3.10 -4.05 -7.98
C ALA A 185 4.19 -3.63 -6.97
N LEU A 186 5.41 -3.32 -7.43
CA LEU A 186 6.46 -2.74 -6.60
C LEU A 186 6.06 -1.36 -6.05
N SER A 187 5.49 -0.49 -6.89
CA SER A 187 4.96 0.80 -6.42
C SER A 187 3.85 0.61 -5.38
N CYS A 188 2.92 -0.33 -5.58
CA CYS A 188 1.91 -0.70 -4.59
C CYS A 188 2.56 -1.08 -3.26
N ALA A 189 3.52 -1.99 -3.28
CA ALA A 189 4.22 -2.45 -2.10
C ALA A 189 4.84 -1.28 -1.31
N ARG A 190 5.51 -0.37 -2.01
CA ARG A 190 6.12 0.83 -1.40
C ARG A 190 5.09 1.81 -0.85
N LEU A 191 3.97 2.01 -1.55
CA LEU A 191 2.89 2.93 -1.15
C LEU A 191 2.14 2.48 0.11
N TYR A 192 2.18 1.19 0.46
CA TYR A 192 1.57 0.67 1.69
C TYR A 192 2.59 0.43 2.80
N TYR A 193 3.81 0.03 2.46
CA TYR A 193 4.87 -0.20 3.45
C TYR A 193 5.45 1.10 4.03
N TYR A 194 5.97 1.99 3.19
CA TYR A 194 6.71 3.15 3.69
C TYR A 194 5.83 4.18 4.42
N PRO A 195 4.58 4.45 3.99
CA PRO A 195 3.66 5.28 4.76
C PRO A 195 3.26 4.67 6.09
N ALA A 196 3.10 3.34 6.17
CA ALA A 196 2.88 2.65 7.44
C ALA A 196 4.06 2.87 8.39
N GLN A 197 5.28 2.67 7.92
CA GLN A 197 6.50 2.92 8.69
C GLN A 197 6.58 4.37 9.17
N HIS A 198 6.35 5.34 8.27
CA HIS A 198 6.37 6.78 8.59
C HIS A 198 5.37 7.12 9.71
N LEU A 199 4.11 6.72 9.54
CA LEU A 199 3.04 6.99 10.50
C LEU A 199 3.30 6.29 11.84
N ALA A 200 3.76 5.05 11.81
CA ALA A 200 4.05 4.28 13.01
C ALA A 200 5.20 4.89 13.82
N ASN A 201 6.29 5.30 13.15
CA ASN A 201 7.43 5.95 13.80
C ASN A 201 7.05 7.30 14.41
N LEU A 202 6.23 8.09 13.71
CA LEU A 202 5.69 9.35 14.25
C LEU A 202 4.90 9.10 15.54
N VAL A 203 3.94 8.17 15.50
CA VAL A 203 3.09 7.87 16.66
C VAL A 203 3.93 7.32 17.80
N ALA A 204 4.82 6.37 17.54
CA ALA A 204 5.72 5.82 18.55
C ALA A 204 6.52 6.92 19.24
N GLY A 205 7.11 7.85 18.47
CA GLY A 205 7.81 9.00 19.02
C GLY A 205 6.93 9.88 19.91
N PHE A 206 5.67 10.11 19.54
CA PHE A 206 4.74 10.89 20.36
C PHE A 206 4.31 10.21 21.65
N VAL A 207 4.31 8.87 21.71
CA VAL A 207 3.97 8.10 22.91
C VAL A 207 5.20 7.57 23.66
N GLY A 208 6.40 8.06 23.33
CA GLY A 208 7.64 7.69 24.00
C GLY A 208 8.12 6.25 23.72
N GLN A 209 7.70 5.65 22.62
CA GLN A 209 8.20 4.35 22.14
C GLN A 209 9.16 4.52 20.97
N GLN A 210 9.98 3.49 20.75
CA GLN A 210 10.78 3.34 19.54
C GLN A 210 10.39 2.03 18.85
N LEU A 211 10.42 2.04 17.52
CA LEU A 211 10.10 0.88 16.70
C LEU A 211 11.31 0.49 15.86
N SER A 212 11.62 -0.81 15.81
CA SER A 212 12.59 -1.36 14.86
C SER A 212 11.88 -1.89 13.62
N TRP A 213 12.46 -1.60 12.46
CA TRP A 213 12.02 -2.07 11.14
C TRP A 213 13.14 -2.85 10.43
N ASP A 214 14.14 -3.35 11.17
CA ASP A 214 15.39 -3.85 10.60
C ASP A 214 15.21 -5.11 9.73
N SER A 215 14.13 -5.86 9.96
CA SER A 215 13.78 -7.05 9.16
C SER A 215 12.84 -6.73 7.98
N ALA A 216 12.49 -5.46 7.77
CA ALA A 216 11.51 -5.08 6.76
C ALA A 216 12.05 -5.23 5.33
N PRO A 217 11.19 -5.59 4.37
CA PRO A 217 11.61 -5.67 2.97
C PRO A 217 11.95 -4.29 2.40
N ASP A 218 12.90 -4.27 1.48
CA ASP A 218 13.39 -3.05 0.83
C ASP A 218 12.53 -2.58 -0.35
N TYR A 219 11.77 -3.51 -0.96
CA TYR A 219 11.07 -3.34 -2.22
C TYR A 219 11.88 -2.55 -3.25
N ALA A 220 13.11 -3.02 -3.50
CA ALA A 220 14.01 -2.35 -4.43
C ALA A 220 13.39 -2.19 -5.82
N LEU A 221 13.30 -0.93 -6.29
CA LEU A 221 12.72 -0.57 -7.58
C LEU A 221 13.52 -1.12 -8.76
N LYS A 222 14.85 -1.17 -8.60
CA LYS A 222 15.78 -1.79 -9.55
C LYS A 222 16.29 -3.11 -8.97
N LYS A 223 16.77 -4.00 -9.82
CA LYS A 223 17.52 -5.18 -9.34
C LYS A 223 18.85 -4.67 -8.76
N ALA A 224 19.32 -5.26 -7.65
CA ALA A 224 20.72 -5.10 -7.27
C ALA A 224 21.57 -5.76 -8.37
N ASP A 225 22.63 -5.06 -8.80
CA ASP A 225 23.58 -5.56 -9.80
C ASP A 225 24.35 -6.79 -9.26
#